data_AF-A0A2J0LFZ3-F1
#
_entry.id   AF-A0A2J0LFZ3-F1
#
_cell.length_a   1.000
_cell.length_b   1.000
_cell.length_c   1.000
_cell.angle_alpha   90.00
_cell.angle_beta   90.00
_cell.angle_gamma   90.00
#
_symmetry.space_group_name_H-M   'P 1'
#
loop_
_entity.id
_entity.type
_entity.pdbx_description
1 polymer ?
#
loop_
_entity_poly.entity_id
_entity_poly.type
_entity_poly.pdbx_seq_one_letter_code
_entity_poly.pdbx_strand_id
1 'polypeptide(L)'
;MCDDSIKKYTEDLGSNNPVPGGGSAAALIGSLGAGLLEKACNFTIGREKYKAVEKDIRNILDKAAAARSRLVELIELDKKAFLPVAKAYKLPKDTDKQKAVRKQKIGGANKEAAKVPAEIIQICSSIVSYCDKLEKDGNQLFVSDVKCARQLLKAAAQAAENFI
;
A
#
# COMPACT_ATOMS: atom_id res chain seq x y z
N MET A 1 -12.63 0.26 -7.84
CA MET A 1 -11.55 -0.73 -8.05
C MET A 1 -10.51 -0.08 -8.95
N CYS A 2 -9.23 -0.42 -8.76
CA CYS A 2 -8.16 -0.03 -9.68
C CYS A 2 -8.18 -1.01 -10.85
N ASP A 3 -8.86 -0.66 -11.95
CA ASP A 3 -9.03 -1.55 -13.12
C ASP A 3 -7.98 -1.31 -14.21
N ASP A 4 -7.05 -0.37 -13.99
CA ASP A 4 -5.95 -0.12 -14.91
C ASP A 4 -4.99 -1.32 -14.97
N SER A 5 -4.58 -1.70 -16.18
CA SER A 5 -3.47 -2.64 -16.33
C SER A 5 -2.20 -2.07 -15.68
N ILE A 6 -1.31 -2.94 -15.18
CA ILE A 6 -0.01 -2.49 -14.63
C ILE A 6 0.76 -1.66 -15.66
N LYS A 7 0.69 -2.02 -16.96
CA LYS A 7 1.30 -1.23 -18.04
C LYS A 7 0.79 0.21 -18.04
N LYS A 8 -0.53 0.39 -18.10
CA LYS A 8 -1.15 1.71 -18.08
C LYS A 8 -0.79 2.49 -16.82
N TYR A 9 -0.86 1.84 -15.65
CA TYR A 9 -0.48 2.46 -14.38
C TYR A 9 0.96 2.99 -14.41
N THR A 10 1.92 2.21 -14.91
CA THR A 10 3.33 2.60 -14.96
C THR A 10 3.60 3.71 -15.97
N GLU A 11 2.88 3.74 -17.09
CA GLU A 11 2.93 4.84 -18.07
C GLU A 11 2.38 6.13 -17.46
N ASP A 12 1.23 6.05 -16.77
CA ASP A 12 0.61 7.20 -16.12
C ASP A 12 1.49 7.72 -14.96
N LEU A 13 2.11 6.84 -14.17
CA LEU A 13 3.05 7.20 -13.09
C LEU A 13 4.33 7.90 -13.61
N GLY A 14 4.82 7.50 -14.79
CA GLY A 14 5.98 8.11 -15.44
C GLY A 14 5.66 9.38 -16.25
N SER A 15 4.39 9.78 -16.31
CA SER A 15 3.93 10.92 -17.11
C SER A 15 4.06 12.26 -16.37
N ASN A 16 3.64 13.35 -17.03
CA ASN A 16 3.50 14.68 -16.42
C ASN A 16 2.16 14.87 -15.68
N ASN A 17 1.34 13.83 -15.55
CA ASN A 17 0.09 13.89 -14.80
C ASN A 17 0.37 14.01 -13.28
N PRO A 18 -0.45 14.76 -12.54
CA PRO A 18 -0.26 14.93 -11.10
C PRO A 18 -0.60 13.66 -10.28
N VAL A 19 -1.28 12.68 -10.88
CA VAL A 19 -1.64 11.38 -10.28
C VAL A 19 -1.56 10.28 -11.35
N PRO A 20 -1.18 9.04 -11.03
CA PRO A 20 -0.75 8.55 -9.70
C PRO A 20 0.60 9.12 -9.26
N GLY A 21 0.83 9.12 -7.94
CA GLY A 21 2.07 9.56 -7.31
C GLY A 21 2.70 8.49 -6.42
N GLY A 22 3.63 8.90 -5.55
CA GLY A 22 4.39 7.98 -4.70
C GLY A 22 3.55 7.23 -3.64
N GLY A 23 2.48 7.84 -3.10
CA GLY A 23 1.56 7.16 -2.18
C GLY A 23 0.83 5.99 -2.85
N SER A 24 0.27 6.24 -4.03
CA SER A 24 -0.29 5.21 -4.92
C SER A 24 0.74 4.11 -5.26
N ALA A 25 2.00 4.47 -5.54
CA ALA A 25 3.05 3.49 -5.80
C ALA A 25 3.38 2.63 -4.56
N ALA A 26 3.42 3.25 -3.38
CA ALA A 26 3.60 2.54 -2.12
C ALA A 26 2.47 1.53 -1.86
N ALA A 27 1.21 1.92 -2.13
CA ALA A 27 0.06 1.02 -2.04
C ALA A 27 0.19 -0.18 -2.99
N LEU A 28 0.58 0.06 -4.25
CA LEU A 28 0.82 -1.01 -5.22
C LEU A 28 1.90 -1.98 -4.73
N ILE A 29 3.06 -1.48 -4.29
CA ILE A 29 4.17 -2.30 -3.79
C ILE A 29 3.73 -3.13 -2.58
N GLY A 30 3.01 -2.52 -1.64
CA GLY A 30 2.46 -3.22 -0.48
C GLY A 30 1.51 -4.35 -0.88
N SER A 31 0.66 -4.12 -1.89
CA SER A 31 -0.29 -5.13 -2.38
C SER A 31 0.42 -6.35 -2.97
N LEU A 32 1.54 -6.14 -3.68
CA LEU A 32 2.38 -7.22 -4.19
C LEU A 32 3.02 -8.02 -3.06
N GLY A 33 3.52 -7.33 -2.02
CA GLY A 33 4.05 -7.98 -0.82
C GLY A 33 3.01 -8.85 -0.11
N ALA A 34 1.80 -8.34 0.09
CA ALA A 34 0.70 -9.11 0.67
C ALA A 34 0.31 -10.33 -0.20
N GLY A 35 0.27 -10.16 -1.52
CA GLY A 35 0.00 -11.26 -2.46
C GLY A 35 1.05 -12.37 -2.43
N LEU A 36 2.33 -12.05 -2.21
CA LEU A 36 3.38 -13.06 -2.02
C LEU A 36 3.19 -13.85 -0.72
N LEU A 37 2.70 -13.22 0.36
CA LEU A 37 2.35 -13.95 1.59
C LEU A 37 1.13 -14.86 1.38
N GLU A 38 0.11 -14.41 0.65
CA GLU A 38 -1.03 -15.26 0.26
C GLU A 38 -0.55 -16.49 -0.53
N LYS A 39 0.37 -16.29 -1.50
CA LYS A 39 0.98 -17.39 -2.26
C LYS A 39 1.66 -18.39 -1.32
N ALA A 40 2.51 -17.93 -0.41
CA ALA A 40 3.18 -18.80 0.55
C ALA A 40 2.20 -19.58 1.45
N CYS A 41 1.12 -18.92 1.91
CA CYS A 41 0.07 -19.57 2.70
C CYS A 41 -0.67 -20.66 1.89
N ASN A 42 -1.09 -20.35 0.67
CA ASN A 42 -1.79 -21.29 -0.22
C ASN A 42 -0.94 -22.51 -0.55
N PHE A 43 0.38 -22.34 -0.71
CA PHE A 43 1.28 -23.47 -0.92
C PHE A 43 1.61 -24.25 0.35
N THR A 44 1.18 -23.81 1.52
CA THR A 44 1.37 -24.49 2.82
C THR A 44 0.13 -25.29 3.23
N ILE A 45 -1.05 -24.68 3.09
CA ILE A 45 -2.34 -25.26 3.51
C ILE A 45 -2.66 -26.56 2.75
N GLY A 46 -3.27 -27.53 3.42
CA GLY A 46 -3.72 -28.78 2.81
C GLY A 46 -2.63 -29.82 2.59
N ARG A 47 -1.38 -29.52 2.94
CA ARG A 47 -0.28 -30.49 2.90
C ARG A 47 -0.15 -31.21 4.24
N GLU A 48 -0.04 -32.53 4.20
CA GLU A 48 0.07 -33.39 5.39
C GLU A 48 1.16 -32.90 6.36
N LYS A 49 2.33 -32.54 5.83
CA LYS A 49 3.48 -32.04 6.60
C LYS A 49 3.17 -30.79 7.43
N TYR A 50 2.21 -29.96 7.03
CA TYR A 50 1.91 -28.67 7.66
C TYR A 50 0.57 -28.66 8.43
N LYS A 51 -0.05 -29.83 8.66
CA LYS A 51 -1.33 -29.93 9.38
C LYS A 51 -1.30 -29.26 10.76
N ALA A 52 -0.20 -29.38 11.49
CA ALA A 52 -0.05 -28.81 12.84
C ALA A 52 -0.14 -27.28 12.88
N VAL A 53 0.18 -26.60 11.77
CA VAL A 53 0.20 -25.14 11.67
C VAL A 53 -0.93 -24.59 10.80
N GLU A 54 -1.75 -25.45 10.19
CA GLU A 54 -2.70 -25.07 9.15
C GLU A 54 -3.70 -24.00 9.62
N LYS A 55 -4.20 -24.10 10.86
CA LYS A 55 -5.13 -23.12 11.43
C LYS A 55 -4.51 -21.72 11.47
N ASP A 56 -3.26 -21.62 11.94
CA ASP A 56 -2.56 -20.34 12.02
C ASP A 56 -2.30 -19.77 10.61
N ILE A 57 -1.88 -20.62 9.68
CA ILE A 57 -1.58 -20.22 8.30
C ILE A 57 -2.85 -19.75 7.58
N ARG A 58 -4.02 -20.36 7.85
CA ARG A 58 -5.31 -19.86 7.34
C ARG A 58 -5.65 -18.47 7.86
N ASN A 59 -5.42 -18.20 9.14
CA ASN A 59 -5.61 -16.86 9.67
C ASN A 59 -4.66 -15.85 9.01
N ILE A 60 -3.40 -16.22 8.76
CA ILE A 60 -2.46 -15.35 8.03
C ILE A 60 -2.93 -15.11 6.59
N LEU A 61 -3.43 -16.15 5.90
CA LEU A 61 -3.99 -16.04 4.56
C LEU A 61 -5.12 -15.01 4.51
N ASP A 62 -6.07 -15.07 5.44
CA ASP A 62 -7.21 -14.15 5.48
C ASP A 62 -6.74 -12.69 5.70
N LYS A 63 -5.75 -12.49 6.58
CA LYS A 63 -5.17 -11.15 6.82
C LYS A 63 -4.40 -10.63 5.60
N ALA A 64 -3.62 -11.47 4.95
CA ALA A 64 -2.86 -11.10 3.76
C ALA A 64 -3.80 -10.77 2.58
N ALA A 65 -4.86 -11.57 2.37
CA ALA A 65 -5.88 -11.31 1.35
C ALA A 65 -6.64 -10.01 1.58
N ALA A 66 -7.06 -9.75 2.83
CA ALA A 66 -7.70 -8.49 3.20
C ALA A 66 -6.76 -7.29 2.96
N ALA A 67 -5.48 -7.41 3.34
CA ALA A 67 -4.50 -6.37 3.13
C ALA A 67 -4.22 -6.11 1.64
N ARG A 68 -4.03 -7.15 0.82
CA ARG A 68 -3.85 -7.00 -0.63
C ARG A 68 -5.04 -6.25 -1.24
N SER A 69 -6.26 -6.69 -0.95
CA SER A 69 -7.47 -6.05 -1.48
C SER A 69 -7.54 -4.58 -1.06
N ARG A 70 -7.28 -4.30 0.22
CA ARG A 70 -7.33 -2.93 0.73
C ARG A 70 -6.24 -2.04 0.14
N LEU A 71 -5.02 -2.55 -0.01
CA LEU A 71 -3.92 -1.80 -0.63
C LEU A 71 -4.22 -1.49 -2.11
N VAL A 72 -4.87 -2.39 -2.85
CA VAL A 72 -5.35 -2.09 -4.21
C VAL A 72 -6.40 -0.99 -4.23
N GLU A 73 -7.30 -0.94 -3.24
CA GLU A 73 -8.25 0.18 -3.11
C GLU A 73 -7.54 1.50 -2.79
N LEU A 74 -6.50 1.45 -1.96
CA LEU A 74 -5.74 2.63 -1.55
C LEU A 74 -4.98 3.30 -2.71
N ILE A 75 -4.66 2.57 -3.78
CA ILE A 75 -4.13 3.14 -5.03
C ILE A 75 -5.07 4.24 -5.58
N GLU A 76 -6.36 3.91 -5.72
CA GLU A 76 -7.34 4.87 -6.24
C GLU A 76 -7.72 5.94 -5.21
N LEU A 77 -7.72 5.60 -3.93
CA LEU A 77 -7.99 6.57 -2.88
C LEU A 77 -6.89 7.61 -2.78
N ASP A 78 -5.61 7.23 -2.94
CA ASP A 78 -4.48 8.16 -2.98
C ASP A 78 -4.61 9.16 -4.14
N LYS A 79 -4.86 8.65 -5.35
CA LYS A 79 -5.14 9.47 -6.54
C LYS A 79 -6.24 10.49 -6.26
N LYS A 80 -7.36 10.06 -5.68
CA LYS A 80 -8.51 10.92 -5.35
C LYS A 80 -8.21 11.93 -4.25
N ALA A 81 -7.50 11.50 -3.21
CA ALA A 81 -7.15 12.33 -2.05
C ALA A 81 -6.17 13.45 -2.40
N PHE A 82 -5.37 13.28 -3.47
CA PHE A 82 -4.48 14.32 -3.97
C PHE A 82 -5.18 15.39 -4.83
N LEU A 83 -6.35 15.12 -5.41
CA LEU A 83 -7.04 16.08 -6.28
C LEU A 83 -7.36 17.43 -5.59
N PRO A 84 -7.86 17.47 -4.33
CA PRO A 84 -8.05 18.72 -3.60
C PRO A 84 -6.75 19.47 -3.32
N VAL A 85 -5.65 18.74 -3.06
CA VAL A 85 -4.31 19.33 -2.85
C VAL A 85 -3.86 20.04 -4.12
N ALA A 86 -3.90 19.35 -5.27
CA ALA A 86 -3.56 19.92 -6.57
C ALA A 86 -4.41 21.16 -6.91
N LYS A 87 -5.72 21.14 -6.60
CA LYS A 87 -6.61 22.30 -6.77
C LYS A 87 -6.22 23.46 -5.85
N ALA A 88 -5.91 23.19 -4.59
CA ALA A 88 -5.50 24.22 -3.63
C ALA A 88 -4.20 24.92 -4.05
N TYR A 89 -3.25 24.19 -4.64
CA TYR A 89 -2.01 24.78 -5.16
C TYR A 89 -2.22 25.78 -6.30
N LYS A 90 -3.30 25.63 -7.08
CA LYS A 90 -3.67 26.52 -8.19
C LYS A 90 -4.40 27.80 -7.76
N LEU A 91 -4.72 27.96 -6.47
CA LEU A 91 -5.38 29.17 -5.98
C LEU A 91 -4.49 30.42 -6.16
N PRO A 92 -5.09 31.61 -6.37
CA PRO A 92 -4.36 32.88 -6.46
C PRO A 92 -3.47 33.15 -5.25
N LYS A 93 -2.42 33.95 -5.45
CA LYS A 93 -1.40 34.22 -4.42
C LYS A 93 -0.85 35.65 -4.48
N ASP A 94 -1.59 36.57 -5.08
CA ASP A 94 -1.14 37.93 -5.38
C ASP A 94 -1.33 38.87 -4.18
N THR A 95 -2.38 38.66 -3.39
CA THR A 95 -2.65 39.42 -2.15
C THR A 95 -2.43 38.59 -0.90
N ASP A 96 -2.17 39.23 0.24
CA ASP A 96 -1.97 38.53 1.51
C ASP A 96 -3.23 37.77 1.96
N LYS A 97 -4.41 38.30 1.66
CA LYS A 97 -5.68 37.59 1.88
C LYS A 97 -5.76 36.31 1.02
N GLN A 98 -5.36 36.37 -0.25
CA GLN A 98 -5.32 35.19 -1.12
C GLN A 98 -4.28 34.17 -0.64
N LYS A 99 -3.08 34.61 -0.23
CA LYS A 99 -2.05 33.74 0.34
C LYS A 99 -2.54 33.04 1.60
N ALA A 100 -3.24 33.74 2.50
CA ALA A 100 -3.78 33.17 3.72
C ALA A 100 -4.84 32.08 3.43
N VAL A 101 -5.80 32.37 2.54
CA VAL A 101 -6.82 31.38 2.11
C VAL A 101 -6.17 30.18 1.44
N ARG A 102 -5.20 30.40 0.54
CA ARG A 102 -4.45 29.34 -0.14
C ARG A 102 -3.73 28.44 0.86
N LYS A 103 -3.01 29.02 1.83
CA LYS A 103 -2.31 28.27 2.88
C LYS A 103 -3.26 27.40 3.70
N GLN A 104 -4.41 27.96 4.10
CA GLN A 104 -5.43 27.23 4.84
C GLN A 104 -5.98 26.04 4.04
N LYS A 105 -6.30 26.25 2.75
CA LYS A 105 -6.84 25.20 1.87
C LYS A 105 -5.81 24.10 1.60
N ILE A 106 -4.54 24.44 1.39
CA ILE A 106 -3.45 23.45 1.23
C ILE A 106 -3.30 22.64 2.52
N GLY A 107 -3.23 23.29 3.69
CA GLY A 107 -3.08 22.59 4.96
C GLY A 107 -4.23 21.63 5.26
N GLY A 108 -5.48 22.05 5.00
CA GLY A 108 -6.65 21.17 5.15
C GLY A 108 -6.63 19.99 4.19
N ALA A 109 -6.33 20.24 2.92
CA ALA A 109 -6.26 19.19 1.90
C ALA A 109 -5.14 18.17 2.18
N ASN A 110 -3.96 18.64 2.62
CA ASN A 110 -2.84 17.76 2.99
C ASN A 110 -3.18 16.86 4.17
N LYS A 111 -3.86 17.38 5.21
CA LYS A 111 -4.29 16.56 6.35
C LYS A 111 -5.23 15.43 5.94
N GLU A 112 -6.14 15.70 5.01
CA GLU A 112 -7.04 14.67 4.47
C GLU A 112 -6.28 13.69 3.57
N ALA A 113 -5.35 14.17 2.75
CA ALA A 113 -4.52 13.33 1.88
C ALA A 113 -3.61 12.38 2.68
N ALA A 114 -3.03 12.84 3.79
CA ALA A 114 -2.13 12.08 4.65
C ALA A 114 -2.78 10.83 5.29
N LYS A 115 -4.12 10.75 5.32
CA LYS A 115 -4.84 9.58 5.86
C LYS A 115 -4.57 8.32 5.04
N VAL A 116 -4.43 8.44 3.72
CA VAL A 116 -4.19 7.27 2.84
C VAL A 116 -2.80 6.68 3.07
N PRO A 117 -1.69 7.46 3.01
CA PRO A 117 -0.37 7.00 3.40
C PRO A 117 -0.30 6.42 4.82
N ALA A 118 -0.95 7.04 5.81
CA ALA A 118 -0.99 6.52 7.18
C ALA A 118 -1.61 5.11 7.24
N GLU A 119 -2.67 4.88 6.47
CA GLU A 119 -3.30 3.55 6.36
C GLU A 119 -2.38 2.53 5.67
N ILE A 120 -1.66 2.92 4.61
CA ILE A 120 -0.67 2.07 3.94
C ILE A 120 0.41 1.62 4.94
N ILE A 121 0.95 2.55 5.73
CA ILE A 121 1.97 2.26 6.76
C ILE A 121 1.42 1.25 7.77
N GLN A 122 0.21 1.47 8.27
CA GLN A 122 -0.42 0.60 9.26
C GLN A 122 -0.61 -0.82 8.72
N ILE A 123 -1.16 -0.95 7.51
CA ILE A 123 -1.39 -2.26 6.88
C ILE A 123 -0.06 -2.98 6.65
N CYS A 124 0.91 -2.31 6.00
CA CYS A 124 2.19 -2.94 5.67
C CYS A 124 2.96 -3.37 6.93
N SER A 125 2.97 -2.54 7.97
CA SER A 125 3.60 -2.84 9.26
C SER A 125 2.92 -3.99 9.99
N SER A 126 1.59 -4.11 9.89
CA SER A 126 0.87 -5.25 10.44
C SER A 126 1.20 -6.54 9.70
N ILE A 127 1.23 -6.51 8.37
CA ILE A 127 1.38 -7.72 7.55
C ILE A 127 2.80 -8.27 7.55
N VAL A 128 3.81 -7.39 7.59
CA VAL A 128 5.22 -7.82 7.62
C VAL A 128 5.55 -8.64 8.87
N SER A 129 4.79 -8.47 9.97
CA SER A 129 4.97 -9.26 11.20
C SER A 129 4.72 -10.76 11.01
N TYR A 130 3.96 -11.16 9.99
CA TYR A 130 3.70 -12.57 9.70
C TYR A 130 4.83 -13.27 8.95
N CYS A 131 5.80 -12.53 8.41
CA CYS A 131 6.92 -13.09 7.67
C CYS A 131 7.74 -14.06 8.53
N ASP A 132 8.01 -13.73 9.81
CA ASP A 132 8.79 -14.61 10.69
C ASP A 132 8.14 -15.99 10.87
N LYS A 133 6.81 -16.00 11.06
CA LYS A 133 6.05 -17.24 11.20
C LYS A 133 6.01 -18.02 9.88
N LEU A 134 5.81 -17.35 8.75
CA LEU A 134 5.80 -18.04 7.45
C LEU A 134 7.16 -18.57 7.03
N GLU A 135 8.26 -17.91 7.39
CA GLU A 135 9.61 -18.43 7.14
C GLU A 135 9.90 -19.68 7.97
N LYS A 136 9.43 -19.71 9.23
CA LYS A 136 9.65 -20.82 10.16
C LYS A 136 8.72 -22.01 9.91
N ASP A 137 7.42 -21.74 9.85
CA ASP A 137 6.36 -22.74 9.90
C ASP A 137 5.75 -23.03 8.52
N GLY A 138 5.98 -22.14 7.55
CA GLY A 138 5.43 -22.24 6.21
C GLY A 138 6.18 -23.21 5.29
N ASN A 139 5.68 -23.32 4.06
CA ASN A 139 6.31 -24.15 3.05
C ASN A 139 7.69 -23.62 2.67
N GLN A 140 8.72 -24.41 2.99
CA GLN A 140 10.13 -24.05 2.80
C GLN A 140 10.52 -23.76 1.34
N LEU A 141 9.75 -24.26 0.36
CA LEU A 141 9.94 -23.94 -1.06
C LEU A 141 9.57 -22.48 -1.42
N PHE A 142 8.84 -21.79 -0.54
CA PHE A 142 8.32 -20.43 -0.76
C PHE A 142 8.96 -19.42 0.19
N VAL A 143 10.03 -19.78 0.91
CA VAL A 143 10.73 -18.86 1.81
C VAL A 143 11.32 -17.67 1.05
N SER A 144 11.75 -17.85 -0.21
CA SER A 144 12.18 -16.73 -1.07
C SER A 144 11.05 -15.75 -1.35
N ASP A 145 9.83 -16.23 -1.59
CA ASP A 145 8.64 -15.37 -1.76
C ASP A 145 8.33 -14.59 -0.47
N VAL A 146 8.43 -15.24 0.70
CA VAL A 146 8.22 -14.57 1.99
C VAL A 146 9.26 -13.49 2.27
N LYS A 147 10.54 -13.73 1.92
CA LYS A 147 11.60 -12.73 2.05
C LYS A 147 11.40 -11.54 1.10
N CYS A 148 10.99 -11.81 -0.14
CA CYS A 148 10.62 -10.76 -1.09
C CYS A 148 9.43 -9.94 -0.55
N ALA A 149 8.39 -10.61 -0.06
CA ALA A 149 7.25 -9.95 0.58
C ALA A 149 7.67 -9.03 1.73
N ARG A 150 8.55 -9.50 2.61
CA ARG A 150 9.09 -8.70 3.72
C ARG A 150 9.75 -7.41 3.24
N GLN A 151 10.56 -7.49 2.19
CA GLN A 151 11.24 -6.34 1.61
C GLN A 151 10.25 -5.35 1.00
N LEU A 152 9.29 -5.83 0.20
CA LEU A 152 8.28 -5.00 -0.42
C LEU A 152 7.39 -4.29 0.61
N LEU A 153 6.91 -5.00 1.63
CA LEU A 153 6.08 -4.42 2.69
C LEU A 153 6.83 -3.33 3.48
N LYS A 154 8.10 -3.55 3.80
CA LYS A 154 8.94 -2.53 4.46
C LYS A 154 9.17 -1.32 3.57
N ALA A 155 9.50 -1.54 2.30
CA ALA A 155 9.69 -0.46 1.34
C ALA A 155 8.41 0.35 1.10
N ALA A 156 7.25 -0.32 1.05
CA ALA A 156 5.96 0.34 0.93
C ALA A 156 5.65 1.24 2.15
N ALA A 157 5.88 0.75 3.37
CA ALA A 157 5.71 1.56 4.59
C ALA A 157 6.65 2.78 4.58
N GLN A 158 7.95 2.57 4.33
CA GLN A 158 8.95 3.66 4.26
C GLN A 158 8.65 4.67 3.14
N ALA A 159 8.16 4.21 1.99
CA ALA A 159 7.76 5.10 0.91
C ALA A 159 6.56 5.95 1.34
N ALA A 160 5.56 5.34 1.97
CA ALA A 160 4.36 6.03 2.45
C ALA A 160 4.64 7.09 3.54
N GLU A 161 5.69 6.90 4.36
CA GLU A 161 6.13 7.88 5.38
C GLU A 161 6.52 9.25 4.80
N ASN A 162 6.84 9.34 3.51
CA ASN A 162 7.17 10.62 2.86
C ASN A 162 5.95 11.52 2.60
N PHE A 163 4.74 11.04 2.88
CA PHE A 163 3.48 11.70 2.54
C PHE A 163 2.60 12.00 3.77
N ILE A 164 3.17 11.96 4.98
CA ILE A 164 2.50 12.30 6.25
C ILE A 164 3.11 13.53 6.92
#